data_AF-A0A5B9FTE2-F1
#
_entry.id   AF-A0A5B9FTE2-F1
#
_cell.length_a   1.000
_cell.length_b   1.000
_cell.length_c   1.000
_cell.angle_alpha   90.00
_cell.angle_beta   90.00
_cell.angle_gamma   90.00
#
_symmetry.space_group_name_H-M   'P 1'
#
loop_
_entity.id
_entity.type
_entity.pdbx_description
1 polymer ?
#
loop_
_entity_poly.entity_id
_entity_poly.type
_entity_poly.pdbx_seq_one_letter_code
_entity_poly.pdbx_strand_id
1 'polypeptide(L)'
;MTRYEILLNLGENFVKLVGKNLIPVHVLDWKVYYEAYLKETEYHKKHFKKVRKTHMIQLIAENYNITERTMFNVVSFMEGK
;
A
#
# COMPACT_ATOMS: atom_id res chain seq x y z
N MET A 1 11.70 -7.82 -6.91
CA MET A 1 10.79 -6.72 -7.29
C MET A 1 9.48 -6.95 -6.56
N THR A 2 9.00 -5.98 -5.77
CA THR A 2 7.72 -6.07 -5.06
C THR A 2 6.55 -5.93 -6.03
N ARG A 3 5.33 -6.36 -5.66
CA ARG A 3 4.15 -6.10 -6.51
C ARG A 3 3.94 -4.60 -6.71
N TYR A 4 4.20 -3.80 -5.67
CA TYR A 4 4.17 -2.34 -5.77
C TYR A 4 5.14 -1.78 -6.83
N GLU A 5 6.39 -2.25 -6.87
CA GLU A 5 7.36 -1.82 -7.89
C GLU A 5 6.90 -2.20 -9.31
N ILE A 6 6.28 -3.37 -9.49
CA ILE A 6 5.70 -3.77 -10.77
C ILE A 6 4.58 -2.79 -11.16
N LEU A 7 3.68 -2.46 -10.23
CA LEU A 7 2.60 -1.51 -10.47
C LEU A 7 3.12 -0.12 -10.85
N LEU A 8 4.20 0.35 -10.21
CA LEU A 8 4.85 1.61 -10.59
C LEU A 8 5.44 1.54 -12.00
N ASN A 9 6.11 0.44 -12.35
CA ASN A 9 6.72 0.27 -13.67
C ASN A 9 5.69 0.15 -14.81
N LEU A 10 4.45 -0.24 -14.50
CA LEU A 10 3.35 -0.22 -15.47
C LEU A 10 2.96 1.22 -15.86
N GLY A 11 3.21 2.21 -15.01
CA GLY A 11 2.90 3.63 -15.30
C GLY A 11 1.47 3.82 -15.78
N GLU A 12 1.29 4.50 -16.92
CA GLU A 12 -0.04 4.73 -17.53
C GLU A 12 -0.77 3.44 -17.94
N ASN A 13 -0.04 2.35 -18.21
CA ASN A 13 -0.67 1.08 -18.57
C ASN A 13 -1.44 0.48 -17.40
N PHE A 14 -1.08 0.79 -16.16
CA PHE A 14 -1.81 0.32 -14.98
C PHE A 14 -3.29 0.75 -15.03
N VAL A 15 -3.56 2.03 -15.26
CA VAL A 15 -4.93 2.55 -15.36
C VAL A 15 -5.68 1.96 -16.55
N LYS A 16 -4.98 1.77 -17.69
CA LYS A 16 -5.57 1.12 -18.88
C LYS A 16 -5.95 -0.34 -18.58
N LEU A 17 -5.14 -1.07 -17.84
CA LEU A 17 -5.40 -2.46 -17.46
C LEU A 17 -6.55 -2.58 -16.44
N VAL A 18 -6.65 -1.63 -15.51
CA VAL A 18 -7.81 -1.52 -14.61
C VAL A 18 -9.08 -1.23 -15.41
N GLY A 19 -9.05 -0.27 -16.33
CA GLY A 19 -10.20 0.07 -17.19
C GLY A 19 -10.64 -1.07 -18.12
N LYS A 20 -9.75 -2.02 -18.42
CA LYS A 20 -10.04 -3.24 -19.18
C LYS A 20 -10.45 -4.43 -18.30
N ASN A 21 -10.64 -4.23 -16.99
CA ASN A 21 -10.91 -5.29 -16.01
C ASN A 21 -9.85 -6.41 -15.95
N LEU A 22 -8.63 -6.15 -16.44
CA LEU A 22 -7.50 -7.08 -16.33
C LEU A 22 -6.83 -7.00 -14.97
N ILE A 23 -6.97 -5.86 -14.30
CA ILE A 23 -6.58 -5.65 -12.90
C ILE A 23 -7.84 -5.25 -12.11
N PRO A 24 -8.11 -5.87 -10.96
CA PRO A 24 -9.25 -5.49 -10.14
C PRO A 24 -9.18 -4.02 -9.69
N VAL A 25 -10.32 -3.32 -9.74
CA VAL A 25 -10.40 -1.89 -9.40
C VAL A 25 -9.92 -1.58 -7.98
N HIS A 26 -10.17 -2.47 -7.02
CA HIS A 26 -9.76 -2.30 -5.61
C HIS A 26 -8.23 -2.23 -5.43
N VAL A 27 -7.44 -2.66 -6.43
CA VAL A 27 -5.98 -2.51 -6.41
C VAL A 27 -5.58 -1.03 -6.47
N LEU A 28 -6.43 -0.15 -7.01
CA LEU A 28 -6.25 1.30 -6.93
C LEU A 28 -6.28 1.78 -5.48
N ASP A 29 -7.31 1.39 -4.72
CA ASP A 29 -7.44 1.75 -3.31
C ASP A 29 -6.25 1.21 -2.51
N TRP A 30 -5.87 -0.04 -2.77
CA TRP A 30 -4.74 -0.68 -2.10
C TRP A 30 -3.42 0.03 -2.38
N LYS A 31 -3.23 0.53 -3.61
CA LYS A 31 -2.07 1.34 -3.97
C LYS A 31 -2.02 2.62 -3.13
N VAL A 32 -3.14 3.33 -3.00
CA VAL A 32 -3.23 4.55 -2.19
C VAL A 32 -2.90 4.26 -0.72
N TYR A 33 -3.49 3.21 -0.14
CA TYR A 33 -3.21 2.84 1.25
C TYR A 33 -1.74 2.48 1.47
N TYR A 34 -1.15 1.73 0.54
CA TYR A 34 0.26 1.33 0.62
C TYR A 34 1.21 2.52 0.47
N GLU A 35 0.92 3.47 -0.42
CA GLU A 35 1.71 4.71 -0.56
C GLU A 35 1.65 5.56 0.71
N ALA A 36 0.48 5.68 1.33
CA ALA A 36 0.34 6.36 2.62
C ALA A 36 1.17 5.65 3.71
N TYR A 37 1.12 4.32 3.76
CA TYR A 37 1.95 3.53 4.66
C TYR A 37 3.45 3.73 4.45
N LEU A 38 3.92 3.78 3.20
CA LEU A 38 5.33 4.04 2.89
C LEU A 38 5.76 5.42 3.37
N LYS A 39 4.94 6.46 3.11
CA LYS A 39 5.20 7.83 3.54
C LYS A 39 5.27 7.95 5.06
N GLU A 40 4.33 7.35 5.76
CA GLU A 40 4.29 7.39 7.23
C GLU A 40 5.45 6.61 7.84
N THR A 41 5.76 5.45 7.26
CA THR A 41 6.93 4.65 7.61
C THR A 41 8.23 5.44 7.44
N GLU A 42 8.37 6.18 6.34
CA GLU A 42 9.55 7.01 6.09
C GLU A 42 9.66 8.17 7.08
N TYR A 43 8.55 8.87 7.34
CA TYR A 43 8.48 9.90 8.38
C TYR A 43 8.91 9.35 9.74
N HIS A 44 8.36 8.20 10.14
CA HIS A 44 8.72 7.58 11.41
C HIS A 44 10.17 7.12 11.46
N LYS A 45 10.74 6.60 10.36
CA LYS A 45 12.17 6.26 10.28
C LYS A 45 13.07 7.47 10.49
N LYS A 46 12.66 8.64 9.97
CA LYS A 46 13.43 9.87 10.05
C LYS A 46 13.41 10.50 11.45
N HIS A 47 12.26 10.42 12.12
CA HIS A 47 12.04 11.13 13.39
C HIS A 47 12.13 10.25 14.65
N PHE A 48 12.06 8.91 14.51
CA PHE A 48 12.05 7.98 15.65
C PHE A 48 13.07 6.85 15.46
N LYS A 49 13.61 6.36 16.58
CA LYS A 49 14.65 5.29 16.58
C LYS A 49 14.15 3.91 16.16
N LYS A 50 12.84 3.65 16.18
CA LYS A 50 12.26 2.35 15.87
C LYS A 50 10.93 2.49 15.16
N VAL A 51 10.83 1.89 13.98
CA VAL A 51 9.56 1.75 13.27
C VAL A 51 8.95 0.38 13.56
N ARG A 52 7.72 0.38 14.08
CA ARG A 52 6.95 -0.84 14.33
C ARG A 52 5.95 -0.99 13.18
N LYS A 53 6.15 -1.99 12.30
CA LYS A 53 5.27 -2.24 11.16
C LYS A 53 3.80 -2.31 11.55
N THR A 54 3.48 -3.06 12.61
CA THR A 54 2.11 -3.18 13.14
C THR A 54 1.50 -1.84 13.50
N HIS A 55 2.26 -0.96 14.15
CA HIS A 55 1.76 0.36 14.52
C HIS A 55 1.44 1.23 13.29
N MET A 56 2.30 1.17 12.26
CA MET A 56 2.04 1.89 11.01
C MET A 56 0.82 1.35 10.29
N ILE A 57 0.62 0.02 10.29
CA ILE A 57 -0.56 -0.63 9.73
C ILE A 57 -1.84 -0.17 10.45
N GLN A 58 -1.82 -0.11 11.78
CA GLN A 58 -2.94 0.38 12.59
C GLN A 58 -3.28 1.82 12.27
N LEU A 59 -2.28 2.70 12.29
CA LEU A 59 -2.43 4.12 12.01
C LEU A 59 -3.06 4.37 10.63
N ILE A 60 -2.59 3.67 9.59
CA ILE A 60 -3.15 3.84 8.24
C ILE A 60 -4.56 3.24 8.15
N ALA A 61 -4.82 2.11 8.81
CA ALA A 61 -6.15 1.53 8.84
C ALA A 61 -7.17 2.50 9.46
N GLU A 62 -6.83 3.16 10.57
CA GLU A 62 -7.63 4.20 11.21
C GLU A 62 -7.84 5.42 10.29
N ASN A 63 -6.76 5.92 9.66
CA ASN A 63 -6.82 7.10 8.79
C ASN A 63 -7.77 6.93 7.59
N TYR A 64 -7.86 5.71 7.05
CA TYR A 64 -8.72 5.39 5.91
C TYR A 64 -10.03 4.70 6.29
N ASN A 65 -10.33 4.58 7.59
CA ASN A 65 -11.52 3.90 8.12
C ASN A 65 -11.70 2.47 7.54
N ILE A 66 -10.60 1.72 7.48
CA ILE A 66 -10.58 0.30 7.07
C ILE A 66 -10.12 -0.57 8.24
N THR A 67 -10.37 -1.88 8.16
CA THR A 67 -9.91 -2.79 9.21
C THR A 67 -8.39 -2.97 9.16
N GLU A 68 -7.75 -3.18 10.32
CA GLU A 68 -6.33 -3.53 10.39
C GLU A 68 -6.02 -4.75 9.51
N ARG A 69 -6.91 -5.76 9.51
CA ARG A 69 -6.78 -6.96 8.68
C ARG A 69 -6.70 -6.60 7.19
N THR A 70 -7.54 -5.68 6.71
CA THR A 70 -7.48 -5.18 5.34
C THR A 70 -6.11 -4.59 5.06
N MET A 71 -5.61 -3.73 5.96
CA MET A 71 -4.32 -3.08 5.77
C MET A 71 -3.13 -4.08 5.83
N PHE A 72 -3.19 -5.10 6.69
CA PHE A 72 -2.23 -6.21 6.68
C PHE A 72 -2.22 -6.94 5.33
N ASN A 73 -3.40 -7.24 4.79
CA ASN A 73 -3.54 -7.88 3.48
C ASN A 73 -2.96 -7.01 2.36
N VAL A 74 -3.21 -5.69 2.41
CA VAL A 74 -2.62 -4.72 1.47
C VAL A 74 -1.10 -4.77 1.52
N VAL A 75 -0.50 -4.69 2.72
CA VAL A 75 0.96 -4.71 2.88
C VAL A 75 1.55 -6.04 2.39
N SER A 76 0.98 -7.18 2.77
CA SER A 76 1.44 -8.50 2.30
C SER A 76 1.31 -8.62 0.78
N PHE A 77 0.18 -8.20 0.21
CA PHE A 77 -0.03 -8.19 -1.22
C PHE A 77 1.03 -7.36 -1.94
N MET A 78 1.26 -6.13 -1.48
CA MET A 78 2.20 -5.20 -2.12
C MET A 78 3.66 -5.62 -1.97
N GLU A 79 4.07 -6.12 -0.80
CA GLU A 79 5.42 -6.64 -0.57
C GLU A 79 5.69 -7.93 -1.36
N GLY A 80 4.64 -8.66 -1.77
CA GLY A 80 4.78 -9.90 -2.53
C GLY A 80 5.26 -11.08 -1.67
N LYS A 81 5.01 -11.03 -0.37
CA LYS A 81 5.38 -12.05 0.63
C LYS A 81 4.16 -12.76 1.18
#